data_AF-A0A1F7F6T4-F1
#
_entry.id   AF-A0A1F7F6T4-F1
#
_cell.length_a   1.000
_cell.length_b   1.000
_cell.length_c   1.000
_cell.angle_alpha   90.00
_cell.angle_beta   90.00
_cell.angle_gamma   90.00
#
_symmetry.space_group_name_H-M   'P 1'
#
loop_
_entity.id
_entity.type
_entity.pdbx_description
1 polymer ?
#
loop_
_entity_poly.entity_id
_entity_poly.type
_entity_poly.pdbx_seq_one_letter_code
_entity_poly.pdbx_strand_id
1 'polypeptide(L)'
;MKSNNRIPAIFANIFLVSLMLSVQLQAQSVQPAAWVPADLATKLAIAPQTSMDQEILADIDSFQTKIAALDMSNTYVQKLLSQLQEKVFILYREYNLDHARSAFENCDWTVAECLPTLRNEMSFYLGRLKAGTNPFMIPGRNLGYVYWNSNKQIMGQYTLITPGYYLYANATPAIISQQGDPGSQLQLTPYILICRFKKDYQWDDVKLEAMLKAIILDAAGFVHIDPFRLYTTGFSHGGHTCLSLSWRFQDWFAASVPVHNSLGYNTNLAFVAVPTRLIHGTLDEWYDTRQYPFMVESGCTVEQILFITNHNSDIPFADSAELITEFCDRYVMNPYPKTVHHNMEDISYSRAFWTNVKVSSGSVTNAEYTIDVGPGNVITITQANQNITGFDFYLQDSLVNMSQPVAVVYGTDTVYNSMPAAKISVTIRTGAQISEGNERLLWQELDSLQCTIFGSCSPYQIRVEDTPRNIASAGQLEITAIPNPFNPRTKILVSSPHLAGEVGGQRLAGGKNASIKIFNVHGTLVHKQYTTGYQLSAGIIWNASYIPSGIYIVQIRYGDLLASRAITLLK
;
A
#
# COMPACT_ATOMS: atom_id res chain seq x y z
N MET A 1 52.73 -16.65 -69.04
CA MET A 1 52.56 -17.70 -70.08
C MET A 1 51.80 -18.85 -69.45
N LYS A 2 50.71 -19.29 -70.10
CA LYS A 2 50.15 -20.67 -70.22
C LYS A 2 50.25 -21.60 -68.99
N SER A 3 49.27 -22.40 -68.58
CA SER A 3 47.91 -22.74 -69.02
C SER A 3 47.52 -23.98 -68.19
N ASN A 4 46.23 -24.16 -67.91
CA ASN A 4 45.55 -25.47 -67.88
C ASN A 4 45.96 -26.52 -66.83
N ASN A 5 45.04 -26.92 -65.93
CA ASN A 5 43.96 -27.90 -66.20
C ASN A 5 43.61 -28.78 -64.98
N ARG A 6 42.28 -29.01 -64.86
CA ARG A 6 41.58 -30.21 -64.39
C ARG A 6 41.40 -30.46 -62.88
N ILE A 7 40.22 -30.01 -62.45
CA ILE A 7 39.35 -30.63 -61.44
C ILE A 7 39.00 -32.08 -61.85
N PRO A 8 38.97 -33.05 -60.91
CA PRO A 8 38.06 -34.18 -60.99
C PRO A 8 36.99 -34.08 -59.90
N ALA A 9 35.75 -34.20 -60.35
CA ALA A 9 34.58 -34.45 -59.52
C ALA A 9 34.70 -35.82 -58.85
N ILE A 10 34.43 -35.86 -57.54
CA ILE A 10 33.97 -37.06 -56.85
C ILE A 10 32.63 -36.70 -56.20
N PHE A 11 31.56 -37.02 -56.92
CA PHE A 11 30.23 -37.24 -56.38
C PHE A 11 30.21 -38.64 -55.76
N ALA A 12 30.04 -38.75 -54.44
CA ALA A 12 29.42 -39.90 -53.76
C ALA A 12 29.44 -39.69 -52.23
N ASN A 13 28.38 -39.06 -51.71
CA ASN A 13 27.73 -39.33 -50.41
C ASN A 13 26.86 -38.13 -50.01
N ILE A 14 25.82 -37.92 -50.81
CA ILE A 14 24.54 -37.37 -50.36
C ILE A 14 23.84 -38.54 -49.65
N PHE A 15 23.16 -38.27 -48.52
CA PHE A 15 22.61 -39.22 -47.52
C PHE A 15 23.52 -39.55 -46.32
N LEU A 16 23.86 -38.52 -45.55
CA LEU A 16 24.05 -38.67 -44.10
C LEU A 16 23.18 -37.64 -43.41
N VAL A 17 21.93 -38.05 -43.19
CA VAL A 17 21.14 -37.73 -42.01
C VAL A 17 21.11 -36.23 -41.68
N SER A 18 20.36 -35.47 -42.48
CA SER A 18 19.49 -34.44 -41.92
C SER A 18 18.51 -35.17 -40.99
N LEU A 19 18.97 -35.51 -39.79
CA LEU A 19 18.10 -35.72 -38.65
C LEU A 19 17.47 -34.34 -38.42
N MET A 20 16.43 -34.04 -39.20
CA MET A 20 15.33 -33.28 -38.66
C MET A 20 14.88 -34.10 -37.46
N LEU A 21 15.51 -33.85 -36.31
CA LEU A 21 14.83 -33.87 -35.04
C LEU A 21 13.64 -32.92 -35.23
N SER A 22 12.60 -33.45 -35.86
CA SER A 22 11.25 -33.25 -35.38
C SER A 22 11.30 -33.76 -33.94
N VAL A 23 11.80 -32.91 -33.04
CA VAL A 23 11.40 -32.95 -31.66
C VAL A 23 9.90 -32.81 -31.79
N GLN A 24 9.20 -33.95 -31.75
CA GLN A 24 7.80 -33.95 -31.37
C GLN A 24 7.82 -33.30 -30.00
N LEU A 25 7.65 -31.98 -29.99
CA LEU A 25 7.29 -31.20 -28.83
C LEU A 25 5.96 -31.84 -28.41
N GLN A 26 6.03 -32.88 -27.59
CA GLN A 26 4.88 -33.35 -26.86
C GLN A 26 4.44 -32.13 -26.09
N ALA A 27 3.27 -31.59 -26.47
CA ALA A 27 2.70 -30.44 -25.82
C ALA A 27 2.64 -30.77 -24.33
N GLN A 28 3.49 -30.12 -23.53
CA GLN A 28 3.45 -30.26 -22.08
C GLN A 28 2.12 -29.67 -21.65
N SER A 29 1.16 -30.52 -21.32
CA SER A 29 -0.16 -30.08 -20.88
C SER A 29 -0.05 -29.61 -19.44
N VAL A 30 0.24 -28.33 -19.24
CA VAL A 30 0.20 -27.71 -17.91
C VAL A 30 -1.26 -27.66 -17.46
N GLN A 31 -1.57 -28.30 -16.34
CA GLN A 31 -2.92 -28.23 -15.75
C GLN A 31 -2.99 -27.03 -14.79
N PRO A 32 -3.92 -26.08 -14.99
CA PRO A 32 -4.10 -24.98 -14.05
C PRO A 32 -4.44 -25.48 -12.65
N ALA A 33 -3.84 -24.87 -11.63
CA ALA A 33 -4.19 -25.17 -10.24
C ALA A 33 -5.61 -24.68 -9.92
N ALA A 34 -6.29 -25.32 -8.96
CA ALA A 34 -7.70 -25.02 -8.65
C ALA A 34 -7.97 -23.58 -8.17
N TRP A 35 -6.94 -22.87 -7.70
CA TRP A 35 -7.02 -21.46 -7.28
C TRP A 35 -6.80 -20.47 -8.43
N VAL A 36 -6.48 -20.96 -9.64
CA VAL A 36 -6.31 -20.10 -10.82
C VAL A 36 -7.68 -19.68 -11.35
N PRO A 37 -7.93 -18.37 -11.54
CA PRO A 37 -9.15 -17.88 -12.19
C PRO A 37 -9.37 -18.50 -13.56
N ALA A 38 -10.61 -18.87 -13.89
CA ALA A 38 -10.95 -19.60 -15.10
C ALA A 38 -10.61 -18.81 -16.39
N ASP A 39 -10.74 -17.48 -16.34
CA ASP A 39 -10.37 -16.57 -17.42
C ASP A 39 -8.86 -16.59 -17.70
N LEU A 40 -8.03 -16.71 -16.66
CA LEU A 40 -6.59 -16.88 -16.83
C LEU A 40 -6.21 -18.26 -17.38
N ALA A 41 -6.91 -19.31 -16.96
CA ALA A 41 -6.64 -20.68 -17.38
C ALA A 41 -6.97 -20.98 -18.85
N THR A 42 -7.84 -20.17 -19.49
CA THR A 42 -8.44 -20.50 -20.78
C THR A 42 -7.43 -20.68 -21.92
N LYS A 43 -6.33 -19.91 -21.96
CA LYS A 43 -5.33 -20.04 -23.04
C LYS A 43 -4.25 -21.07 -22.77
N LEU A 44 -4.13 -21.67 -21.58
CA LEU A 44 -3.16 -22.75 -21.34
C LEU A 44 -3.38 -23.98 -22.24
N ALA A 45 -4.59 -24.13 -22.79
CA ALA A 45 -4.90 -25.16 -23.78
C ALA A 45 -4.29 -24.89 -25.17
N ILE A 46 -3.84 -23.67 -25.44
CA ILE A 46 -3.18 -23.29 -26.70
C ILE A 46 -1.70 -23.63 -26.58
N ALA A 47 -1.14 -24.24 -27.61
CA ALA A 47 0.30 -24.55 -27.65
C ALA A 47 1.14 -23.27 -27.63
N PRO A 48 2.30 -23.26 -26.95
CA PRO A 48 3.18 -22.09 -26.91
C PRO A 48 3.63 -21.72 -28.33
N GLN A 49 3.57 -20.43 -28.69
CA GLN A 49 3.88 -19.95 -30.03
C GLN A 49 5.35 -19.53 -30.19
N THR A 50 5.98 -19.15 -29.09
CA THR A 50 7.35 -18.65 -29.03
C THR A 50 8.19 -19.44 -28.01
N SER A 51 9.52 -19.26 -28.02
CA SER A 51 10.38 -19.79 -26.94
C SER A 51 10.08 -19.14 -25.59
N MET A 52 9.66 -17.86 -25.60
CA MET A 52 9.25 -17.14 -24.41
C MET A 52 7.99 -17.78 -23.79
N ASP A 53 7.00 -18.12 -24.60
CA ASP A 53 5.80 -18.85 -24.17
C ASP A 53 6.16 -20.18 -23.49
N GLN A 54 7.11 -20.92 -24.06
CA GLN A 54 7.59 -22.19 -23.49
C GLN A 54 8.23 -21.99 -22.12
N GLU A 55 9.05 -20.96 -21.97
CA GLU A 55 9.64 -20.59 -20.68
C GLU A 55 8.59 -20.21 -19.64
N ILE A 56 7.61 -19.39 -20.01
CA ILE A 56 6.51 -18.97 -19.14
C ILE A 56 5.69 -20.18 -18.69
N LEU A 57 5.33 -21.10 -19.60
CA LEU A 57 4.62 -22.33 -19.26
C LEU A 57 5.40 -23.21 -18.28
N ALA A 58 6.71 -23.36 -18.50
CA ALA A 58 7.56 -24.13 -17.62
C ALA A 58 7.63 -23.52 -16.20
N ASP A 59 7.68 -22.19 -16.12
CA ASP A 59 7.64 -21.48 -14.83
C ASP A 59 6.27 -21.61 -14.14
N ILE A 60 5.16 -21.53 -14.87
CA ILE A 60 3.81 -21.76 -14.34
C ILE A 60 3.71 -23.16 -13.69
N ASP A 61 4.09 -24.20 -14.44
CA ASP A 61 4.04 -25.60 -13.98
C ASP A 61 4.93 -25.81 -12.73
N SER A 62 6.15 -25.29 -12.79
CA SER A 62 7.14 -25.34 -11.71
C SER A 62 6.65 -24.66 -10.43
N PHE A 63 6.15 -23.43 -10.53
CA PHE A 63 5.71 -22.67 -9.35
C PHE A 63 4.42 -23.20 -8.76
N GLN A 64 3.43 -23.59 -9.57
CA GLN A 64 2.21 -24.22 -9.06
C GLN A 64 2.53 -25.50 -8.28
N THR A 65 3.39 -26.36 -8.83
CA THR A 65 3.79 -27.61 -8.19
C THR A 65 4.49 -27.33 -6.85
N LYS A 66 5.39 -26.34 -6.81
CA LYS A 66 6.08 -25.95 -5.57
C LYS A 66 5.14 -25.33 -4.54
N ILE A 67 4.17 -24.52 -4.94
CA ILE A 67 3.15 -23.93 -4.05
C ILE A 67 2.25 -25.03 -3.48
N ALA A 68 1.80 -25.98 -4.31
CA ALA A 68 0.94 -27.08 -3.88
C ALA A 68 1.63 -28.02 -2.87
N ALA A 69 2.97 -28.06 -2.88
CA ALA A 69 3.78 -28.84 -1.95
C ALA A 69 4.07 -28.14 -0.61
N LEU A 70 3.62 -26.89 -0.41
CA LEU A 70 3.82 -26.16 0.84
C LEU A 70 2.91 -26.71 1.96
N ASP A 71 3.42 -26.68 3.18
CA ASP A 71 2.65 -27.06 4.36
C ASP A 71 1.64 -25.96 4.73
N MET A 72 0.37 -26.22 4.41
CA MET A 72 -0.75 -25.31 4.67
C MET A 72 -1.06 -25.11 6.16
N SER A 73 -0.49 -25.92 7.06
CA SER A 73 -0.59 -25.70 8.52
C SER A 73 0.38 -24.62 9.02
N ASN A 74 1.40 -24.28 8.22
CA ASN A 74 2.34 -23.23 8.55
C ASN A 74 1.70 -21.84 8.39
N THR A 75 1.68 -21.07 9.47
CA THR A 75 1.11 -19.72 9.49
C THR A 75 1.77 -18.75 8.50
N TYR A 76 3.07 -18.93 8.20
CA TYR A 76 3.75 -18.11 7.19
C TYR A 76 3.28 -18.44 5.77
N VAL A 77 3.01 -19.72 5.48
CA VAL A 77 2.44 -20.13 4.19
C VAL A 77 1.07 -19.49 4.02
N GLN A 78 0.20 -19.58 5.04
CA GLN A 78 -1.13 -18.98 5.01
C GLN A 78 -1.10 -17.47 4.74
N LYS A 79 -0.16 -16.76 5.35
CA LYS A 79 0.01 -15.30 5.17
C LYS A 79 0.53 -14.91 3.80
N LEU A 80 1.41 -15.70 3.18
CA LEU A 80 2.06 -15.35 1.91
C LEU A 80 1.40 -16.03 0.68
N LEU A 81 0.48 -16.97 0.88
CA LEU A 81 -0.08 -17.78 -0.20
C LEU A 81 -0.65 -16.93 -1.33
N SER A 82 -1.47 -15.92 -1.02
CA SER A 82 -2.09 -15.07 -2.03
C SER A 82 -1.05 -14.31 -2.85
N GLN A 83 0.05 -13.87 -2.24
CA GLN A 83 1.11 -13.17 -2.94
C GLN A 83 1.89 -14.09 -3.86
N LEU A 84 2.18 -15.32 -3.43
CA LEU A 84 2.81 -16.33 -4.30
C LEU A 84 1.91 -16.72 -5.47
N GLN A 85 0.60 -16.84 -5.24
CA GLN A 85 -0.38 -17.09 -6.29
C GLN A 85 -0.45 -15.93 -7.28
N GLU A 86 -0.42 -14.69 -6.79
CA GLU A 86 -0.40 -13.49 -7.63
C GLU A 86 0.83 -13.50 -8.55
N LYS A 87 2.03 -13.88 -8.06
CA LYS A 87 3.22 -14.04 -8.91
C LYS A 87 3.05 -15.05 -10.04
N VAL A 88 2.32 -16.13 -9.79
CA VAL A 88 1.95 -17.08 -10.85
C VAL A 88 0.93 -16.45 -11.78
N PHE A 89 -0.04 -15.67 -11.29
CA PHE A 89 -0.99 -14.95 -12.14
C PHE A 89 -0.33 -13.96 -13.09
N ILE A 90 0.79 -13.33 -12.72
CA ILE A 90 1.58 -12.50 -13.64
C ILE A 90 2.01 -13.32 -14.87
N LEU A 91 2.51 -14.54 -14.66
CA LEU A 91 2.90 -15.44 -15.75
C LEU A 91 1.72 -15.84 -16.63
N TYR A 92 0.56 -16.15 -16.03
CA TYR A 92 -0.66 -16.43 -16.78
C TYR A 92 -1.09 -15.24 -17.63
N ARG A 93 -1.11 -14.04 -17.06
CA ARG A 93 -1.47 -12.83 -17.79
C ARG A 93 -0.52 -12.60 -18.95
N GLU A 94 0.78 -12.76 -18.72
CA GLU A 94 1.79 -12.58 -19.77
C GLU A 94 1.66 -13.64 -20.88
N TYR A 95 1.47 -14.91 -20.54
CA TYR A 95 1.19 -15.99 -21.51
C TYR A 95 -0.07 -15.72 -22.32
N ASN A 96 -1.05 -15.04 -21.72
CA ASN A 96 -2.31 -14.71 -22.37
C ASN A 96 -2.20 -13.53 -23.32
N LEU A 97 -1.06 -12.87 -23.44
CA LEU A 97 -0.87 -11.71 -24.31
C LEU A 97 -0.07 -12.06 -25.57
N ASP A 98 -0.22 -11.21 -26.58
CA ASP A 98 0.70 -11.22 -27.72
C ASP A 98 2.02 -10.55 -27.31
N HIS A 99 3.14 -11.26 -27.46
CA HIS A 99 4.47 -10.73 -27.15
C HIS A 99 4.98 -9.72 -28.18
N ALA A 100 4.33 -9.60 -29.34
CA ALA A 100 4.62 -8.55 -30.33
C ALA A 100 3.91 -7.20 -30.02
N ARG A 101 3.24 -7.08 -28.88
CA ARG A 101 2.47 -5.87 -28.52
C ARG A 101 3.34 -4.64 -28.33
N SER A 102 2.86 -3.49 -28.81
CA SER A 102 3.50 -2.17 -28.68
C SER A 102 3.36 -1.53 -27.29
N ALA A 103 3.00 -2.31 -26.26
CA ALA A 103 2.75 -1.80 -24.91
C ALA A 103 4.05 -1.47 -24.14
N PHE A 104 5.16 -2.09 -24.54
CA PHE A 104 6.48 -1.82 -24.00
C PHE A 104 7.10 -0.60 -24.69
N GLU A 105 7.54 0.35 -23.88
CA GLU A 105 8.40 1.45 -24.28
C GLU A 105 9.86 1.12 -23.98
N ASN A 106 10.79 1.89 -24.55
CA ASN A 106 12.22 1.65 -24.37
C ASN A 106 12.67 1.68 -22.89
N CYS A 107 11.97 2.43 -22.04
CA CYS A 107 12.26 2.54 -20.62
C CYS A 107 11.69 1.38 -19.78
N ASP A 108 10.82 0.53 -20.34
CA ASP A 108 10.22 -0.61 -19.64
C ASP A 108 11.10 -1.86 -19.73
N TRP A 109 11.10 -2.64 -18.67
CA TRP A 109 11.70 -3.98 -18.66
C TRP A 109 10.95 -4.92 -19.60
N THR A 110 11.67 -5.65 -20.42
CA THR A 110 11.10 -6.72 -21.24
C THR A 110 10.77 -7.93 -20.38
N VAL A 111 9.87 -8.78 -20.86
CA VAL A 111 9.53 -10.06 -20.19
C VAL A 111 10.80 -10.91 -19.96
N ALA A 112 11.69 -10.95 -20.95
CA ALA A 112 12.96 -11.67 -20.87
C ALA A 112 13.86 -11.17 -19.73
N GLU A 113 13.85 -9.86 -19.45
CA GLU A 113 14.60 -9.25 -18.36
C GLU A 113 13.93 -9.52 -17.00
N CYS A 114 12.59 -9.58 -16.95
CA CYS A 114 11.83 -9.82 -15.72
C CYS A 114 11.85 -11.29 -15.26
N LEU A 115 11.83 -12.27 -16.17
CA LEU A 115 11.72 -13.70 -15.81
C LEU A 115 12.84 -14.19 -14.88
N PRO A 116 14.14 -13.89 -15.11
CA PRO A 116 15.20 -14.25 -14.16
C PRO A 116 14.97 -13.66 -12.76
N THR A 117 14.49 -12.42 -12.67
CA THR A 117 14.18 -11.76 -11.40
C THR A 117 13.02 -12.45 -10.69
N LEU A 118 11.92 -12.74 -11.40
CA LEU A 118 10.78 -13.49 -10.85
C LEU A 118 11.20 -14.89 -10.36
N ARG A 119 12.04 -15.60 -11.13
CA ARG A 119 12.55 -16.92 -10.73
C ARG A 119 13.38 -16.85 -9.44
N ASN A 120 14.22 -15.82 -9.30
CA ASN A 120 15.01 -15.59 -8.09
C ASN A 120 14.11 -15.24 -6.90
N GLU A 121 13.14 -14.35 -7.09
CA GLU A 121 12.14 -13.96 -6.10
C GLU A 121 11.35 -15.19 -5.60
N MET A 122 10.76 -15.95 -6.52
CA MET A 122 9.97 -17.14 -6.20
C MET A 122 10.81 -18.21 -5.52
N SER A 123 12.04 -18.43 -5.99
CA SER A 123 12.96 -19.40 -5.37
C SER A 123 13.32 -19.02 -3.93
N PHE A 124 13.51 -17.73 -3.66
CA PHE A 124 13.76 -17.21 -2.31
C PHE A 124 12.60 -17.54 -1.37
N TYR A 125 11.37 -17.17 -1.74
CA TYR A 125 10.20 -17.34 -0.86
C TYR A 125 9.79 -18.81 -0.70
N LEU A 126 9.69 -19.56 -1.81
CA LEU A 126 9.32 -20.97 -1.77
C LEU A 126 10.35 -21.79 -0.99
N GLY A 127 11.64 -21.50 -1.13
CA GLY A 127 12.71 -22.18 -0.38
C GLY A 127 12.58 -21.98 1.13
N ARG A 128 12.34 -20.74 1.58
CA ARG A 128 12.15 -20.43 3.01
C ARG A 128 10.89 -21.05 3.58
N LEU A 129 9.77 -20.95 2.87
CA LEU A 129 8.50 -21.53 3.31
C LEU A 129 8.57 -23.05 3.41
N LYS A 130 9.19 -23.71 2.42
CA LYS A 130 9.44 -25.16 2.45
C LYS A 130 10.31 -25.57 3.65
N ALA A 131 11.27 -24.71 4.04
CA ALA A 131 12.11 -24.91 5.22
C ALA A 131 11.44 -24.47 6.55
N GLY A 132 10.16 -24.06 6.54
CA GLY A 132 9.47 -23.55 7.72
C GLY A 132 10.05 -22.26 8.30
N THR A 133 10.88 -21.56 7.52
CA THR A 133 11.55 -20.32 7.95
C THR A 133 10.66 -19.12 7.67
N ASN A 134 10.66 -18.14 8.57
CA ASN A 134 9.92 -16.90 8.38
C ASN A 134 10.38 -16.19 7.08
N PRO A 135 9.51 -16.07 6.06
CA PRO A 135 9.86 -15.44 4.78
C PRO A 135 9.99 -13.92 4.89
N PHE A 136 9.38 -13.30 5.90
CA PHE A 136 9.36 -11.86 6.12
C PHE A 136 10.61 -11.36 6.87
N MET A 137 11.40 -12.23 7.48
CA MET A 137 12.64 -11.82 8.16
C MET A 137 13.79 -11.71 7.16
N ILE A 138 13.92 -10.53 6.54
CA ILE A 138 14.86 -10.26 5.45
C ILE A 138 15.83 -9.10 5.70
N PRO A 139 16.44 -8.93 6.89
CA PRO A 139 17.27 -7.75 7.20
C PRO A 139 18.43 -7.53 6.22
N GLY A 140 18.61 -6.28 5.80
CA GLY A 140 19.72 -5.84 4.93
C GLY A 140 19.68 -6.44 3.54
N ARG A 141 18.54 -6.98 3.10
CA ARG A 141 18.43 -7.66 1.80
C ARG A 141 18.19 -6.65 0.70
N ASN A 142 18.93 -6.82 -0.38
CA ASN A 142 18.72 -6.21 -1.69
C ASN A 142 18.21 -7.30 -2.64
N LEU A 143 16.95 -7.20 -3.05
CA LEU A 143 16.26 -8.23 -3.83
C LEU A 143 15.51 -7.60 -4.99
N GLY A 144 15.57 -8.22 -6.15
CA GLY A 144 14.72 -7.88 -7.29
C GLY A 144 13.34 -8.52 -7.14
N TYR A 145 12.31 -7.79 -7.53
CA TYR A 145 10.91 -8.20 -7.50
C TYR A 145 10.27 -7.92 -8.85
N VAL A 146 9.26 -8.72 -9.21
CA VAL A 146 8.45 -8.52 -10.41
C VAL A 146 7.01 -8.18 -10.05
N TYR A 147 6.44 -7.17 -10.69
CA TYR A 147 5.06 -6.74 -10.49
C TYR A 147 4.29 -6.75 -11.82
N TRP A 148 2.97 -6.63 -11.73
CA TRP A 148 2.09 -6.49 -12.87
C TRP A 148 1.45 -5.10 -12.89
N ASN A 149 1.62 -4.37 -14.00
CA ASN A 149 0.86 -3.15 -14.24
C ASN A 149 -0.44 -3.50 -14.98
N SER A 150 -1.55 -3.58 -14.25
CA SER A 150 -2.87 -3.89 -14.83
C SER A 150 -3.35 -2.85 -15.85
N ASN A 151 -2.97 -1.59 -15.71
CA ASN A 151 -3.46 -0.53 -16.59
C ASN A 151 -2.82 -0.62 -17.97
N LYS A 152 -1.55 -1.03 -18.03
CA LYS A 152 -0.80 -1.17 -19.28
C LYS A 152 -0.62 -2.63 -19.74
N GLN A 153 -1.03 -3.60 -18.92
CA GLN A 153 -0.90 -5.03 -19.18
C GLN A 153 0.57 -5.42 -19.47
N ILE A 154 1.47 -4.95 -18.61
CA ILE A 154 2.91 -5.22 -18.71
C ILE A 154 3.46 -5.76 -17.40
N MET A 155 4.39 -6.71 -17.54
CA MET A 155 5.27 -7.17 -16.47
C MET A 155 6.42 -6.18 -16.31
N GLY A 156 6.72 -5.79 -15.08
CA GLY A 156 7.89 -4.96 -14.78
C GLY A 156 8.65 -5.51 -13.59
N GLN A 157 9.83 -4.95 -13.32
CA GLN A 157 10.63 -5.29 -12.14
C GLN A 157 11.07 -4.05 -11.38
N TYR A 158 11.37 -4.22 -10.10
CA TYR A 158 11.95 -3.21 -9.21
C TYR A 158 12.95 -3.86 -8.24
N THR A 159 13.75 -3.03 -7.58
CA THR A 159 14.61 -3.46 -6.48
C THR A 159 14.02 -2.99 -5.16
N LEU A 160 13.90 -3.92 -4.22
CA LEU A 160 13.52 -3.68 -2.83
C LEU A 160 14.74 -3.87 -1.94
N ILE A 161 15.06 -2.87 -1.13
CA ILE A 161 16.10 -2.96 -0.13
C ILE A 161 15.49 -2.75 1.25
N THR A 162 15.84 -3.60 2.19
CA THR A 162 15.35 -3.53 3.58
C THR A 162 16.46 -3.11 4.53
N PRO A 163 16.13 -2.41 5.64
CA PRO A 163 17.11 -2.03 6.65
C PRO A 163 17.88 -3.22 7.21
N GLY A 164 19.14 -3.01 7.60
CA GLY A 164 19.97 -4.02 8.27
C GLY A 164 19.37 -4.59 9.56
N TYR A 165 18.43 -3.86 10.18
CA TYR A 165 17.69 -4.24 11.39
C TYR A 165 16.19 -4.37 11.13
N TYR A 166 15.78 -4.66 9.90
CA TYR A 166 14.38 -4.83 9.54
C TYR A 166 13.69 -5.91 10.39
N LEU A 167 12.56 -5.54 10.99
CA LEU A 167 11.70 -6.41 11.78
C LEU A 167 10.30 -6.40 11.19
N TYR A 168 9.87 -7.53 10.62
CA TYR A 168 8.55 -7.65 10.00
C TYR A 168 7.36 -7.40 10.96
N ALA A 169 7.59 -7.40 12.26
CA ALA A 169 6.57 -7.07 13.26
C ALA A 169 6.24 -5.56 13.28
N ASN A 170 7.14 -4.72 12.79
CA ASN A 170 7.00 -3.27 12.86
C ASN A 170 6.78 -2.67 11.47
N ALA A 171 5.77 -1.81 11.37
CA ALA A 171 5.60 -0.97 10.20
C ALA A 171 6.85 -0.08 10.02
N THR A 172 7.46 -0.19 8.85
CA THR A 172 8.75 0.41 8.52
C THR A 172 8.52 1.51 7.47
N PRO A 173 9.09 2.72 7.68
CA PRO A 173 8.98 3.79 6.69
C PRO A 173 9.62 3.37 5.36
N ALA A 174 9.13 3.88 4.24
CA ALA A 174 9.64 3.55 2.91
C ALA A 174 9.97 4.80 2.09
N ILE A 175 11.12 4.78 1.43
CA ILE A 175 11.55 5.79 0.45
C ILE A 175 11.44 5.17 -0.95
N ILE A 176 10.73 5.85 -1.84
CA ILE A 176 10.65 5.54 -3.26
C ILE A 176 11.65 6.44 -3.97
N SER A 177 12.68 5.84 -4.60
CA SER A 177 13.67 6.59 -5.37
C SER A 177 13.33 6.59 -6.86
N GLN A 178 12.88 7.75 -7.34
CA GLN A 178 12.66 8.06 -8.74
C GLN A 178 13.99 8.36 -9.40
N GLN A 179 14.39 7.55 -10.38
CA GLN A 179 15.66 7.69 -11.11
C GLN A 179 16.92 7.76 -10.23
N GLY A 180 17.86 6.87 -10.53
CA GLY A 180 19.06 6.71 -9.72
C GLY A 180 18.78 5.93 -8.44
N ASP A 181 19.83 5.77 -7.65
CA ASP A 181 19.82 5.04 -6.40
C ASP A 181 20.62 5.90 -5.41
N PRO A 182 20.11 6.25 -4.22
CA PRO A 182 20.84 7.09 -3.27
C PRO A 182 22.00 6.35 -2.58
N GLY A 183 22.70 5.51 -3.33
CA GLY A 183 23.88 4.76 -2.90
C GLY A 183 23.57 3.62 -1.93
N SER A 184 24.63 2.91 -1.54
CA SER A 184 24.57 1.91 -0.47
C SER A 184 24.30 2.51 0.91
N GLN A 185 24.42 3.84 1.06
CA GLN A 185 24.23 4.53 2.33
C GLN A 185 22.78 4.43 2.83
N LEU A 186 21.77 4.55 1.94
CA LEU A 186 20.38 4.38 2.37
C LEU A 186 20.09 2.95 2.89
N GLN A 187 20.87 1.95 2.49
CA GLN A 187 20.73 0.58 3.01
C GLN A 187 21.07 0.47 4.50
N LEU A 188 21.80 1.46 5.04
CA LEU A 188 22.17 1.54 6.45
C LEU A 188 21.12 2.29 7.29
N THR A 189 20.08 2.83 6.66
CA THR A 189 19.05 3.65 7.32
C THR A 189 17.83 2.81 7.73
N PRO A 190 16.89 3.33 8.57
CA PRO A 190 15.69 2.59 8.99
C PRO A 190 14.64 2.41 7.89
N TYR A 191 14.95 2.75 6.64
CA TYR A 191 13.99 2.82 5.56
C TYR A 191 14.02 1.60 4.66
N ILE A 192 12.84 1.13 4.28
CA ILE A 192 12.69 0.32 3.06
C ILE A 192 12.98 1.24 1.88
N LEU A 193 13.79 0.79 0.92
CA LEU A 193 14.06 1.53 -0.30
C LEU A 193 13.48 0.76 -1.50
N ILE A 194 12.65 1.44 -2.29
CA ILE A 194 12.10 0.96 -3.55
C ILE A 194 12.77 1.76 -4.67
N CYS A 195 13.51 1.10 -5.56
CA CYS A 195 14.27 1.76 -6.61
C CYS A 195 14.40 0.88 -7.88
N ARG A 196 15.11 1.39 -8.91
CA ARG A 196 15.50 0.66 -10.13
C ARG A 196 14.32 0.01 -10.89
N PHE A 197 13.18 0.69 -10.93
CA PHE A 197 11.97 0.18 -11.59
C PHE A 197 11.81 0.62 -13.06
N LYS A 198 12.82 1.29 -13.63
CA LYS A 198 12.88 1.67 -15.05
C LYS A 198 14.31 1.56 -15.58
N LYS A 199 14.46 1.42 -16.89
CA LYS A 199 15.75 1.50 -17.60
C LYS A 199 16.13 2.93 -17.99
N ASP A 200 15.13 3.77 -18.24
CA ASP A 200 15.30 5.15 -18.72
C ASP A 200 14.10 6.03 -18.27
N TYR A 201 14.01 7.25 -18.77
CA TYR A 201 12.90 8.17 -18.54
C TYR A 201 11.56 7.59 -18.99
N GLN A 202 10.54 7.81 -18.17
CA GLN A 202 9.15 7.54 -18.52
C GLN A 202 8.45 8.89 -18.61
N TRP A 203 8.01 9.23 -19.81
CA TRP A 203 7.38 10.51 -20.13
C TRP A 203 5.85 10.43 -20.12
N ASP A 204 5.27 9.22 -20.11
CA ASP A 204 3.85 8.98 -19.83
C ASP A 204 3.64 8.95 -18.31
N ASP A 205 3.20 10.08 -17.77
CA ASP A 205 2.92 10.26 -16.36
C ASP A 205 1.86 9.28 -15.83
N VAL A 206 0.77 9.08 -16.58
CA VAL A 206 -0.31 8.16 -16.19
C VAL A 206 0.22 6.72 -16.08
N LYS A 207 1.12 6.33 -17.00
CA LYS A 207 1.82 5.05 -16.94
C LYS A 207 2.71 4.95 -15.72
N LEU A 208 3.52 5.97 -15.46
CA LEU A 208 4.43 6.03 -14.32
C LEU A 208 3.68 5.88 -13.00
N GLU A 209 2.56 6.56 -12.86
CA GLU A 209 1.76 6.56 -11.65
C GLU A 209 1.10 5.20 -11.41
N ALA A 210 0.47 4.63 -12.44
CA ALA A 210 -0.09 3.28 -12.38
C ALA A 210 0.98 2.25 -12.01
N MET A 211 2.18 2.42 -12.56
CA MET A 211 3.33 1.59 -12.28
C MET A 211 3.80 1.73 -10.82
N LEU A 212 3.95 2.95 -10.31
CA LEU A 212 4.36 3.21 -8.92
C LEU A 212 3.36 2.65 -7.92
N LYS A 213 2.05 2.85 -8.17
CA LYS A 213 1.00 2.26 -7.33
C LYS A 213 1.14 0.74 -7.28
N ALA A 214 1.30 0.08 -8.43
CA ALA A 214 1.46 -1.36 -8.52
C ALA A 214 2.72 -1.85 -7.77
N ILE A 215 3.85 -1.16 -7.91
CA ILE A 215 5.11 -1.49 -7.21
C ILE A 215 4.96 -1.36 -5.70
N ILE A 216 4.37 -0.27 -5.21
CA ILE A 216 4.23 -0.01 -3.77
C ILE A 216 3.31 -1.06 -3.13
N LEU A 217 2.20 -1.42 -3.78
CA LEU A 217 1.29 -2.45 -3.31
C LEU A 217 1.90 -3.85 -3.36
N ASP A 218 2.64 -4.17 -4.43
CA ASP A 218 3.38 -5.43 -4.55
C ASP A 218 4.41 -5.56 -3.42
N ALA A 219 5.21 -4.51 -3.19
CA ALA A 219 6.20 -4.47 -2.11
C ALA A 219 5.56 -4.67 -0.73
N ALA A 220 4.41 -4.03 -0.48
CA ALA A 220 3.66 -4.19 0.77
C ALA A 220 3.11 -5.61 0.99
N GLY A 221 3.05 -6.43 -0.07
CA GLY A 221 2.76 -7.86 0.02
C GLY A 221 3.87 -8.68 0.70
N PHE A 222 5.11 -8.16 0.69
CA PHE A 222 6.30 -8.88 1.14
C PHE A 222 7.00 -8.20 2.32
N VAL A 223 6.83 -6.89 2.50
CA VAL A 223 7.39 -6.13 3.61
C VAL A 223 6.37 -5.26 4.31
N HIS A 224 6.57 -5.03 5.61
CA HIS A 224 5.67 -4.31 6.48
C HIS A 224 5.90 -2.81 6.31
N ILE A 225 5.33 -2.24 5.24
CA ILE A 225 5.41 -0.81 4.94
C ILE A 225 4.46 -0.04 5.85
N ASP A 226 4.91 1.10 6.38
CA ASP A 226 4.06 2.05 7.09
C ASP A 226 3.25 2.91 6.09
N PRO A 227 1.91 2.82 6.09
CA PRO A 227 1.07 3.53 5.12
C PRO A 227 1.10 5.06 5.27
N PHE A 228 1.59 5.60 6.39
CA PHE A 228 1.68 7.04 6.65
C PHE A 228 3.10 7.59 6.60
N ARG A 229 4.09 6.74 6.31
CA ARG A 229 5.51 7.14 6.20
C ARG A 229 6.11 6.62 4.89
N LEU A 230 5.42 6.97 3.81
CA LEU A 230 5.95 6.88 2.45
C LEU A 230 6.59 8.21 2.08
N TYR A 231 7.77 8.15 1.48
CA TYR A 231 8.52 9.32 1.06
C TYR A 231 8.97 9.13 -0.39
N THR A 232 9.11 10.22 -1.13
CA THR A 232 9.67 10.18 -2.49
C THR A 232 10.94 11.00 -2.57
N THR A 233 11.94 10.48 -3.28
CA THR A 233 13.17 11.21 -3.62
C THR A 233 13.63 10.83 -5.02
N GLY A 234 14.53 11.59 -5.60
CA GLY A 234 15.03 11.31 -6.94
C GLY A 234 16.00 12.37 -7.42
N PHE A 235 16.83 11.98 -8.40
CA PHE A 235 17.83 12.86 -8.99
C PHE A 235 17.39 13.31 -10.39
N SER A 236 17.65 14.57 -10.77
CA SER A 236 17.41 15.07 -12.12
C SER A 236 15.92 15.01 -12.52
N HIS A 237 15.58 14.31 -13.60
CA HIS A 237 14.19 14.04 -13.99
C HIS A 237 13.43 13.23 -12.92
N GLY A 238 14.12 12.45 -12.09
CA GLY A 238 13.55 11.83 -10.88
C GLY A 238 13.14 12.86 -9.84
N GLY A 239 13.92 13.94 -9.68
CA GLY A 239 13.54 15.08 -8.84
C GLY A 239 12.32 15.82 -9.39
N HIS A 240 12.23 15.99 -10.72
CA HIS A 240 11.03 16.51 -11.38
C HIS A 240 9.83 15.60 -11.06
N THR A 241 9.96 14.30 -11.29
CA THR A 241 8.92 13.30 -11.00
C THR A 241 8.43 13.40 -9.55
N CYS A 242 9.33 13.56 -8.58
CA CYS A 242 8.96 13.72 -7.17
C CYS A 242 8.04 14.91 -6.94
N LEU A 243 8.34 16.07 -7.55
CA LEU A 243 7.50 17.25 -7.44
C LEU A 243 6.14 17.01 -8.10
N SER A 244 6.11 16.45 -9.32
CA SER A 244 4.87 16.16 -10.04
C SER A 244 3.92 15.25 -9.27
N LEU A 245 4.46 14.18 -8.71
CA LEU A 245 3.68 13.27 -7.86
C LEU A 245 3.19 13.98 -6.59
N SER A 246 3.95 14.93 -6.06
CA SER A 246 3.61 15.62 -4.80
C SER A 246 2.42 16.57 -4.92
N TRP A 247 2.12 17.11 -6.11
CA TRP A 247 0.89 17.90 -6.31
C TRP A 247 -0.27 17.06 -6.88
N ARG A 248 0.00 15.97 -7.60
CA ARG A 248 -1.05 15.08 -8.15
C ARG A 248 -1.60 14.08 -7.14
N PHE A 249 -0.75 13.56 -6.25
CA PHE A 249 -1.07 12.53 -5.26
C PHE A 249 -0.60 12.95 -3.88
N GLN A 250 -1.16 14.06 -3.40
CA GLN A 250 -0.79 14.65 -2.11
C GLN A 250 -0.98 13.68 -0.92
N ASP A 251 -1.85 12.69 -1.08
CA ASP A 251 -2.22 11.67 -0.11
C ASP A 251 -1.44 10.34 -0.25
N TRP A 252 -0.38 10.33 -1.07
CA TRP A 252 0.53 9.18 -1.16
C TRP A 252 1.76 9.32 -0.26
N PHE A 253 2.23 10.55 -0.01
CA PHE A 253 3.53 10.78 0.60
C PHE A 253 3.44 11.66 1.84
N ALA A 254 4.24 11.32 2.85
CA ALA A 254 4.46 12.12 4.04
C ALA A 254 5.45 13.26 3.80
N ALA A 255 6.42 13.07 2.90
CA ALA A 255 7.40 14.10 2.52
C ALA A 255 8.02 13.80 1.14
N SER A 256 8.55 14.84 0.50
CA SER A 256 9.21 14.79 -0.81
C SER A 256 10.60 15.44 -0.75
N VAL A 257 11.62 14.77 -1.27
CA VAL A 257 13.01 15.28 -1.32
C VAL A 257 13.54 15.21 -2.76
N PRO A 258 13.11 16.12 -3.65
CA PRO A 258 13.61 16.20 -5.02
C PRO A 258 15.03 16.78 -5.04
N VAL A 259 15.96 16.04 -5.65
CA VAL A 259 17.37 16.42 -5.74
C VAL A 259 17.73 16.78 -7.16
N HIS A 260 18.32 17.96 -7.36
CA HIS A 260 18.73 18.49 -8.65
C HIS A 260 17.62 18.40 -9.70
N ASN A 261 16.40 18.75 -9.30
CA ASN A 261 15.23 18.52 -10.14
C ASN A 261 15.33 19.28 -11.47
N SER A 262 14.96 18.62 -12.56
CA SER A 262 14.97 19.23 -13.90
C SER A 262 13.67 19.97 -14.23
N LEU A 263 12.79 20.21 -13.25
CA LEU A 263 11.55 20.94 -13.46
C LEU A 263 11.90 22.43 -13.52
N GLY A 264 11.42 23.14 -14.55
CA GLY A 264 11.55 24.60 -14.57
C GLY A 264 10.54 25.28 -13.64
N TYR A 265 10.35 26.58 -13.79
CA TYR A 265 9.19 27.26 -13.22
C TYR A 265 7.87 26.64 -13.72
N ASN A 266 7.02 26.22 -12.77
CA ASN A 266 5.72 25.64 -13.05
C ASN A 266 4.71 26.13 -11.99
N THR A 267 3.56 26.64 -12.43
CA THR A 267 2.52 27.15 -11.53
C THR A 267 1.89 26.07 -10.65
N ASN A 268 1.97 24.80 -11.04
CA ASN A 268 1.44 23.69 -10.25
C ASN A 268 2.21 23.46 -8.94
N LEU A 269 3.40 24.05 -8.81
CA LEU A 269 4.14 24.08 -7.55
C LEU A 269 3.36 24.76 -6.42
N ALA A 270 2.37 25.61 -6.74
CA ALA A 270 1.48 26.23 -5.74
C ALA A 270 0.55 25.22 -5.04
N PHE A 271 0.37 24.03 -5.61
CA PHE A 271 -0.50 22.97 -5.11
C PHE A 271 0.28 21.81 -4.49
N VAL A 272 1.55 21.98 -4.16
CA VAL A 272 2.32 20.97 -3.45
C VAL A 272 1.94 21.01 -1.97
N ALA A 273 1.02 20.15 -1.55
CA ALA A 273 0.63 20.00 -0.14
C ALA A 273 1.58 19.09 0.66
N VAL A 274 2.39 18.28 -0.01
CA VAL A 274 3.38 17.40 0.63
C VAL A 274 4.57 18.23 1.11
N PRO A 275 4.99 18.11 2.40
CA PRO A 275 6.21 18.75 2.89
C PRO A 275 7.41 18.43 1.99
N THR A 276 8.14 19.46 1.54
CA THR A 276 9.17 19.32 0.51
C THR A 276 10.53 19.91 0.92
N ARG A 277 11.63 19.18 0.71
CA ARG A 277 13.01 19.69 0.81
C ARG A 277 13.63 19.71 -0.58
N LEU A 278 13.76 20.90 -1.15
CA LEU A 278 14.46 21.10 -2.43
C LEU A 278 15.97 21.05 -2.18
N ILE A 279 16.69 20.14 -2.84
CA ILE A 279 18.15 20.08 -2.75
C ILE A 279 18.74 20.32 -4.14
N HIS A 280 19.61 21.32 -4.30
CA HIS A 280 20.15 21.67 -5.62
C HIS A 280 21.57 22.23 -5.60
N GLY A 281 22.32 22.00 -6.67
CA GLY A 281 23.55 22.71 -6.99
C GLY A 281 23.29 24.09 -7.60
N THR A 282 23.97 25.13 -7.13
CA THR A 282 23.84 26.51 -7.65
C THR A 282 24.51 26.73 -9.00
N LEU A 283 25.37 25.80 -9.44
CA LEU A 283 26.02 25.82 -10.76
C LEU A 283 25.35 24.83 -11.74
N ASP A 284 24.28 24.18 -11.29
CA ASP A 284 23.48 23.31 -12.13
C ASP A 284 22.66 24.13 -13.13
N GLU A 285 22.69 23.75 -14.41
CA GLU A 285 21.96 24.44 -15.46
C GLU A 285 20.43 24.34 -15.32
N TRP A 286 19.95 23.35 -14.56
CA TRP A 286 18.53 23.16 -14.27
C TRP A 286 18.04 23.93 -13.04
N TYR A 287 18.95 24.56 -12.28
CA TYR A 287 18.57 25.29 -11.09
C TYR A 287 17.77 26.56 -11.43
N ASP A 288 16.48 26.56 -11.08
CA ASP A 288 15.61 27.73 -11.23
C ASP A 288 15.40 28.43 -9.89
N THR A 289 15.96 29.64 -9.76
CA THR A 289 15.91 30.46 -8.54
C THR A 289 14.50 30.90 -8.14
N ARG A 290 13.51 30.75 -9.02
CA ARG A 290 12.11 31.15 -8.78
C ARG A 290 11.28 30.09 -8.06
N GLN A 291 11.67 28.81 -8.12
CA GLN A 291 10.85 27.71 -7.58
C GLN A 291 10.62 27.83 -6.07
N TYR A 292 11.69 27.96 -5.30
CA TYR A 292 11.59 28.00 -3.84
C TYR A 292 10.78 29.22 -3.35
N PRO A 293 11.07 30.47 -3.79
CA PRO A 293 10.24 31.62 -3.43
C PRO A 293 8.77 31.45 -3.80
N PHE A 294 8.47 30.93 -5.00
CA PHE A 294 7.10 30.72 -5.45
C PHE A 294 6.33 29.73 -4.58
N MET A 295 6.96 28.62 -4.18
CA MET A 295 6.35 27.64 -3.27
C MET A 295 6.09 28.25 -1.89
N VAL A 296 7.03 29.04 -1.35
CA VAL A 296 6.85 29.75 -0.07
C VAL A 296 5.69 30.76 -0.16
N GLU A 297 5.64 31.57 -1.22
CA GLU A 297 4.58 32.55 -1.46
C GLU A 297 3.20 31.90 -1.64
N SER A 298 3.17 30.67 -2.16
CA SER A 298 1.96 29.86 -2.32
C SER A 298 1.55 29.12 -1.04
N GLY A 299 2.28 29.29 0.07
CA GLY A 299 1.97 28.66 1.36
C GLY A 299 2.36 27.18 1.47
N CYS A 300 3.23 26.68 0.58
CA CYS A 300 3.73 25.31 0.66
C CYS A 300 4.65 25.13 1.88
N THR A 301 4.62 23.96 2.51
CA THR A 301 5.63 23.58 3.51
C THR A 301 6.91 23.16 2.79
N VAL A 302 7.82 24.11 2.58
CA VAL A 302 9.05 23.88 1.79
C VAL A 302 10.29 24.45 2.48
N GLU A 303 11.41 23.75 2.34
CA GLU A 303 12.74 24.27 2.64
C GLU A 303 13.71 23.98 1.49
N GLN A 304 14.84 24.69 1.45
CA GLN A 304 15.83 24.56 0.39
C GLN A 304 17.24 24.40 0.96
N ILE A 305 18.01 23.48 0.37
CA ILE A 305 19.44 23.32 0.61
C ILE A 305 20.17 23.52 -0.73
N LEU A 306 21.16 24.41 -0.73
CA LEU A 306 21.96 24.74 -1.90
C LEU A 306 23.42 24.33 -1.71
N PHE A 307 24.00 23.75 -2.75
CA PHE A 307 25.42 23.35 -2.82
C PHE A 307 26.11 24.10 -3.95
N ILE A 308 27.40 24.43 -3.80
CA ILE A 308 28.19 24.99 -4.91
C ILE A 308 28.71 23.83 -5.77
N THR A 309 27.84 23.28 -6.63
CA THR A 309 28.14 22.14 -7.50
C THR A 309 27.32 22.20 -8.81
N ASN A 310 27.79 21.49 -9.83
CA ASN A 310 27.10 21.29 -11.11
C ASN A 310 26.06 20.15 -10.97
N HIS A 311 25.49 19.69 -12.09
CA HIS A 311 24.56 18.55 -12.15
C HIS A 311 25.25 17.20 -11.85
N ASN A 312 25.55 16.91 -10.57
CA ASN A 312 26.19 15.68 -10.11
C ASN A 312 25.29 14.90 -9.13
N SER A 313 25.18 13.58 -9.33
CA SER A 313 24.43 12.65 -8.47
C SER A 313 25.18 12.20 -7.22
N ASP A 314 26.48 12.45 -7.08
CA ASP A 314 27.24 12.03 -5.88
C ASP A 314 26.77 12.83 -4.66
N ILE A 315 27.16 14.10 -4.60
CA ILE A 315 26.66 15.07 -3.62
C ILE A 315 25.72 16.02 -4.37
N PRO A 316 24.46 16.18 -3.90
CA PRO A 316 23.94 15.81 -2.57
C PRO A 316 22.92 14.66 -2.60
N PHE A 317 23.12 13.63 -3.43
CA PHE A 317 22.17 12.50 -3.56
C PHE A 317 22.73 11.17 -3.06
N ALA A 318 23.65 10.54 -3.79
CA ALA A 318 24.17 9.20 -3.46
C ALA A 318 25.01 9.15 -2.17
N ASP A 319 25.74 10.22 -1.87
CA ASP A 319 26.63 10.32 -0.71
C ASP A 319 26.03 11.08 0.48
N SER A 320 24.75 11.44 0.40
CA SER A 320 24.07 12.33 1.36
C SER A 320 22.73 11.78 1.85
N ALA A 321 22.64 10.48 2.10
CA ALA A 321 21.43 9.81 2.59
C ALA A 321 20.84 10.47 3.86
N GLU A 322 21.68 11.03 4.74
CA GLU A 322 21.26 11.75 5.95
C GLU A 322 20.41 12.99 5.61
N LEU A 323 20.76 13.75 4.55
CA LEU A 323 19.99 14.93 4.12
C LEU A 323 18.57 14.57 3.67
N ILE A 324 18.37 13.34 3.19
CA ILE A 324 17.04 12.85 2.79
C ILE A 324 16.30 12.36 4.03
N THR A 325 16.94 11.50 4.83
CA THR A 325 16.30 10.80 5.95
C THR A 325 15.98 11.70 7.13
N GLU A 326 16.84 12.67 7.47
CA GLU A 326 16.57 13.67 8.51
C GLU A 326 15.31 14.50 8.19
N PHE A 327 15.08 14.80 6.90
CA PHE A 327 13.84 15.46 6.49
C PHE A 327 12.63 14.57 6.70
N CYS A 328 12.72 13.32 6.21
CA CYS A 328 11.63 12.35 6.26
C CYS A 328 11.20 12.03 7.69
N ASP A 329 12.14 11.93 8.63
CA ASP A 329 11.89 11.65 10.05
C ASP A 329 10.99 12.69 10.73
N ARG A 330 10.88 13.91 10.19
CA ARG A 330 10.04 14.99 10.74
C ARG A 330 8.57 14.88 10.35
N TYR A 331 8.22 14.05 9.37
CA TYR A 331 6.88 14.04 8.80
C TYR A 331 6.23 12.66 8.82
N VAL A 332 4.96 12.67 9.19
CA VAL A 332 4.02 11.56 9.06
C VAL A 332 2.82 12.12 8.31
N MET A 333 2.37 11.42 7.27
CA MET A 333 1.22 11.84 6.49
C MET A 333 -0.03 11.86 7.38
N ASN A 334 -0.74 12.99 7.37
CA ASN A 334 -2.08 13.06 7.95
C ASN A 334 -3.10 12.70 6.86
N PRO A 335 -3.81 11.56 6.96
CA PRO A 335 -4.81 11.19 5.95
C PRO A 335 -6.06 12.08 5.98
N TYR A 336 -6.24 12.89 7.03
CA TYR A 336 -7.39 13.77 7.24
C TYR A 336 -6.94 15.19 7.62
N PRO A 337 -6.23 15.90 6.73
CA PRO A 337 -5.84 17.29 6.97
C PRO A 337 -7.10 18.17 7.05
N LYS A 338 -7.04 19.25 7.84
CA LYS A 338 -8.18 20.18 7.96
C LYS A 338 -8.38 21.04 6.72
N THR A 339 -7.34 21.22 5.92
CA THR A 339 -7.39 21.96 4.66
C THR A 339 -6.91 21.04 3.55
N VAL A 340 -7.63 21.04 2.42
CA VAL A 340 -7.20 20.41 1.17
C VAL A 340 -7.17 21.50 0.11
N HIS A 341 -6.00 21.69 -0.50
CA HIS A 341 -5.76 22.60 -1.63
C HIS A 341 -5.24 21.77 -2.80
N HIS A 342 -6.02 21.67 -3.87
CA HIS A 342 -5.75 20.73 -4.95
C HIS A 342 -6.01 21.31 -6.33
N ASN A 343 -5.20 20.88 -7.30
CA ASN A 343 -5.42 21.14 -8.72
C ASN A 343 -5.55 19.81 -9.47
N MET A 344 -6.73 19.54 -10.01
CA MET A 344 -6.96 18.37 -10.85
C MET A 344 -6.56 18.68 -12.29
N GLU A 345 -5.38 18.22 -12.70
CA GLU A 345 -4.88 18.31 -14.08
C GLU A 345 -5.51 17.26 -15.00
N ASP A 346 -5.87 16.10 -14.47
CA ASP A 346 -6.48 14.96 -15.15
C ASP A 346 -7.59 14.37 -14.27
N ILE A 347 -8.62 13.78 -14.88
CA ILE A 347 -9.75 13.18 -14.16
C ILE A 347 -9.32 12.03 -13.23
N SER A 348 -8.20 11.36 -13.52
CA SER A 348 -7.60 10.35 -12.64
C SER A 348 -7.11 10.93 -11.31
N TYR A 349 -6.90 12.25 -11.24
CA TYR A 349 -6.46 12.98 -10.03
C TYR A 349 -7.62 13.71 -9.34
N SER A 350 -8.87 13.33 -9.60
CA SER A 350 -10.04 13.97 -8.97
C SER A 350 -10.06 13.81 -7.43
N ARG A 351 -9.30 12.85 -6.91
CA ARG A 351 -9.24 12.51 -5.49
C ARG A 351 -8.00 13.11 -4.83
N ALA A 352 -8.17 13.80 -3.70
CA ALA A 352 -7.09 14.23 -2.81
C ALA A 352 -7.53 14.07 -1.34
N PHE A 353 -6.82 13.25 -0.56
CA PHE A 353 -7.22 12.92 0.82
C PHE A 353 -8.72 12.55 0.93
N TRP A 354 -9.48 13.27 1.75
CA TRP A 354 -10.89 13.02 1.98
C TRP A 354 -11.83 13.70 0.97
N THR A 355 -11.32 14.46 0.00
CA THR A 355 -12.12 15.15 -1.05
C THR A 355 -12.02 14.44 -2.39
N ASN A 356 -13.11 14.40 -3.15
CA ASN A 356 -13.14 13.93 -4.54
C ASN A 356 -13.94 14.93 -5.37
N VAL A 357 -13.27 15.67 -6.26
CA VAL A 357 -13.91 16.71 -7.06
C VAL A 357 -14.70 16.10 -8.21
N LYS A 358 -15.84 16.70 -8.53
CA LYS A 358 -16.67 16.34 -9.68
C LYS A 358 -16.67 17.48 -10.69
N VAL A 359 -16.53 17.12 -11.96
CA VAL A 359 -16.46 18.07 -13.08
C VAL A 359 -17.52 17.76 -14.14
N SER A 360 -17.75 18.73 -15.03
CA SER A 360 -18.77 18.66 -16.09
C SER A 360 -18.37 17.81 -17.31
N SER A 361 -17.08 17.56 -17.51
CA SER A 361 -16.55 16.74 -18.60
C SER A 361 -15.23 16.08 -18.16
N GLY A 362 -14.96 14.87 -18.63
CA GLY A 362 -13.69 14.17 -18.36
C GLY A 362 -12.47 14.81 -19.03
N SER A 363 -12.66 15.72 -19.98
CA SER A 363 -11.58 16.46 -20.64
C SER A 363 -11.14 17.73 -19.90
N VAL A 364 -11.69 17.97 -18.71
CA VAL A 364 -11.48 19.23 -17.98
C VAL A 364 -10.16 19.15 -17.22
N THR A 365 -9.23 20.02 -17.61
CA THR A 365 -7.98 20.26 -16.90
C THR A 365 -8.13 21.49 -16.00
N ASN A 366 -7.28 21.57 -14.96
CA ASN A 366 -7.22 22.67 -14.02
C ASN A 366 -8.52 22.88 -13.23
N ALA A 367 -9.05 21.84 -12.59
CA ALA A 367 -10.11 22.01 -11.61
C ALA A 367 -9.49 22.28 -10.24
N GLU A 368 -9.40 23.57 -9.89
CA GLU A 368 -8.71 24.06 -8.70
C GLU A 368 -9.71 24.35 -7.58
N TYR A 369 -9.37 23.88 -6.37
CA TYR A 369 -10.19 24.11 -5.19
C TYR A 369 -9.39 24.15 -3.89
N THR A 370 -9.98 24.85 -2.92
CA THR A 370 -9.56 24.84 -1.51
C THR A 370 -10.78 24.54 -0.66
N ILE A 371 -10.65 23.59 0.26
CA ILE A 371 -11.71 23.18 1.19
C ILE A 371 -11.13 23.10 2.60
N ASP A 372 -11.84 23.71 3.55
CA ASP A 372 -11.44 23.84 4.94
C ASP A 372 -12.48 23.21 5.88
N VAL A 373 -12.02 22.50 6.89
CA VAL A 373 -12.86 22.02 8.01
C VAL A 373 -12.68 22.96 9.19
N GLY A 374 -13.71 23.78 9.41
CA GLY A 374 -13.75 24.78 10.46
C GLY A 374 -14.36 24.28 11.78
N PRO A 375 -14.48 25.18 12.78
CA PRO A 375 -15.19 24.88 14.01
C PRO A 375 -16.67 24.61 13.75
N GLY A 376 -17.34 23.93 14.69
CA GLY A 376 -18.79 23.73 14.63
C GLY A 376 -19.25 22.68 13.60
N ASN A 377 -18.36 21.77 13.19
CA ASN A 377 -18.68 20.69 12.24
C ASN A 377 -19.03 21.20 10.82
N VAL A 378 -18.34 22.26 10.38
CA VAL A 378 -18.57 22.93 9.11
C VAL A 378 -17.42 22.65 8.15
N ILE A 379 -17.76 22.20 6.94
CA ILE A 379 -16.86 22.08 5.79
C ILE A 379 -17.13 23.26 4.86
N THR A 380 -16.14 24.10 4.62
CA THR A 380 -16.26 25.28 3.76
C THR A 380 -15.49 25.05 2.48
N ILE A 381 -16.18 25.14 1.34
CA ILE A 381 -15.55 25.19 0.02
C ILE A 381 -15.14 26.65 -0.21
N THR A 382 -13.92 26.99 0.17
CA THR A 382 -13.41 28.37 0.14
C THR A 382 -13.07 28.82 -1.28
N GLN A 383 -12.59 27.90 -2.11
CA GLN A 383 -12.34 28.13 -3.53
C GLN A 383 -12.81 26.92 -4.34
N ALA A 384 -13.50 27.19 -5.45
CA ALA A 384 -13.81 26.19 -6.47
C ALA A 384 -14.03 26.93 -7.80
N ASN A 385 -13.16 26.74 -8.78
CA ASN A 385 -13.29 27.43 -10.07
C ASN A 385 -14.47 26.88 -10.90
N GLN A 386 -14.74 27.49 -12.06
CA GLN A 386 -15.92 27.18 -12.90
C GLN A 386 -15.98 25.75 -13.46
N ASN A 387 -14.88 25.02 -13.40
CA ASN A 387 -14.77 23.66 -13.92
C ASN A 387 -15.45 22.63 -12.99
N ILE A 388 -15.68 23.00 -11.73
CA ILE A 388 -16.16 22.12 -10.68
C ILE A 388 -17.68 22.16 -10.58
N THR A 389 -18.32 21.00 -10.58
CA THR A 389 -19.77 20.86 -10.48
C THR A 389 -20.22 20.30 -9.13
N GLY A 390 -19.34 19.64 -8.37
CA GLY A 390 -19.66 19.07 -7.07
C GLY A 390 -18.47 18.40 -6.41
N PHE A 391 -18.73 17.74 -5.28
CA PHE A 391 -17.73 16.98 -4.53
C PHE A 391 -18.34 15.71 -3.91
N ASP A 392 -17.52 14.67 -3.74
CA ASP A 392 -17.72 13.71 -2.66
C ASP A 392 -16.77 14.01 -1.51
N PHE A 393 -17.26 13.92 -0.28
CA PHE A 393 -16.48 13.98 0.94
C PHE A 393 -16.53 12.65 1.67
N TYR A 394 -15.38 12.18 2.14
CA TYR A 394 -15.22 10.90 2.82
C TYR A 394 -14.88 11.19 4.27
N LEU A 395 -15.90 11.10 5.12
CA LEU A 395 -15.90 11.68 6.46
C LEU A 395 -15.58 10.62 7.52
N GLN A 396 -14.92 11.06 8.59
CA GLN A 396 -14.67 10.26 9.78
C GLN A 396 -14.47 11.13 11.02
N ASP A 397 -14.45 10.50 12.20
CA ASP A 397 -14.37 11.17 13.50
C ASP A 397 -13.09 12.00 13.72
N SER A 398 -11.98 11.68 13.05
CA SER A 398 -10.78 12.52 13.14
C SER A 398 -10.91 13.84 12.36
N LEU A 399 -11.83 13.89 11.39
CA LEU A 399 -12.05 15.04 10.52
C LEU A 399 -13.20 15.90 11.04
N VAL A 400 -14.35 15.29 11.28
CA VAL A 400 -15.61 15.93 11.72
C VAL A 400 -16.22 15.10 12.86
N ASN A 401 -17.10 15.68 13.67
CA ASN A 401 -17.85 14.91 14.65
C ASN A 401 -18.96 14.12 13.95
N MET A 402 -18.81 12.80 13.82
CA MET A 402 -19.80 11.96 13.12
C MET A 402 -21.11 11.77 13.91
N SER A 403 -21.14 12.21 15.17
CA SER A 403 -22.33 12.19 16.04
C SER A 403 -23.12 13.50 16.04
N GLN A 404 -22.77 14.46 15.19
CA GLN A 404 -23.45 15.74 15.04
C GLN A 404 -23.70 16.02 13.56
N PRO A 405 -24.73 16.83 13.21
CA PRO A 405 -24.91 17.29 11.84
C PRO A 405 -23.64 17.97 11.31
N VAL A 406 -23.26 17.66 10.06
CA VAL A 406 -22.20 18.34 9.32
C VAL A 406 -22.86 19.29 8.34
N ALA A 407 -22.37 20.53 8.30
CA ALA A 407 -22.76 21.51 7.27
C ALA A 407 -21.67 21.62 6.21
N VAL A 408 -22.05 21.64 4.93
CA VAL A 408 -21.15 22.03 3.82
C VAL A 408 -21.61 23.36 3.27
N VAL A 409 -20.68 24.32 3.21
CA VAL A 409 -20.95 25.71 2.80
C VAL A 409 -20.14 26.05 1.54
N TYR A 410 -20.78 26.71 0.58
CA TYR A 410 -20.14 27.28 -0.61
C TYR A 410 -20.67 28.69 -0.84
N GLY A 411 -19.82 29.70 -0.75
CA GLY A 411 -20.24 31.10 -0.75
C GLY A 411 -21.15 31.41 0.44
N THR A 412 -22.37 31.89 0.17
CA THR A 412 -23.41 32.12 1.19
C THR A 412 -24.32 30.92 1.42
N ASP A 413 -24.19 29.88 0.59
CA ASP A 413 -25.16 28.79 0.52
C ASP A 413 -24.71 27.60 1.38
N THR A 414 -25.65 27.04 2.13
CA THR A 414 -25.47 25.74 2.79
C THR A 414 -25.96 24.65 1.85
N VAL A 415 -25.03 23.96 1.19
CA VAL A 415 -25.32 22.94 0.16
C VAL A 415 -25.56 21.55 0.76
N TYR A 416 -25.24 21.36 2.04
CA TYR A 416 -25.55 20.16 2.83
C TYR A 416 -25.67 20.52 4.31
N ASN A 417 -26.65 19.96 5.02
CA ASN A 417 -26.77 20.08 6.48
C ASN A 417 -27.57 18.90 7.04
N SER A 418 -26.88 17.82 7.39
CA SER A 418 -27.48 16.60 7.91
C SER A 418 -26.47 15.79 8.72
N MET A 419 -26.92 14.73 9.38
CA MET A 419 -26.02 13.74 9.97
C MET A 419 -25.07 13.19 8.89
N PRO A 420 -23.76 13.15 9.13
CA PRO A 420 -22.80 12.69 8.12
C PRO A 420 -22.90 11.17 7.93
N ALA A 421 -22.71 10.73 6.69
CA ALA A 421 -22.38 9.35 6.36
C ALA A 421 -20.87 9.25 6.08
N ALA A 422 -20.34 8.02 5.99
CA ALA A 422 -18.93 7.80 5.63
C ALA A 422 -18.56 8.45 4.28
N LYS A 423 -19.52 8.53 3.36
CA LYS A 423 -19.43 9.30 2.12
C LYS A 423 -20.66 10.21 1.99
N ILE A 424 -20.43 11.50 1.76
CA ILE A 424 -21.50 12.44 1.37
C ILE A 424 -21.18 13.05 0.01
N SER A 425 -22.20 13.38 -0.77
CA SER A 425 -22.07 14.00 -2.09
C SER A 425 -22.79 15.34 -2.10
N VAL A 426 -22.14 16.38 -2.64
CA VAL A 426 -22.73 17.71 -2.81
C VAL A 426 -22.60 18.17 -4.25
N THR A 427 -23.58 18.94 -4.70
CA THR A 427 -23.56 19.62 -6.00
C THR A 427 -23.53 21.12 -5.76
N ILE A 428 -22.56 21.81 -6.38
CA ILE A 428 -22.41 23.26 -6.26
C ILE A 428 -22.73 24.01 -7.56
N ARG A 429 -22.76 23.29 -8.70
CA ARG A 429 -23.19 23.83 -9.99
C ARG A 429 -23.93 22.76 -10.79
N THR A 430 -24.87 23.18 -11.63
CA THR A 430 -25.58 22.29 -12.55
C THR A 430 -24.64 21.73 -13.62
N GLY A 431 -24.81 20.48 -14.01
CA GLY A 431 -24.04 19.83 -15.07
C GLY A 431 -23.80 18.36 -14.78
N ALA A 432 -23.09 17.68 -15.68
CA ALA A 432 -22.60 16.34 -15.40
C ALA A 432 -21.63 16.36 -14.20
N GLN A 433 -21.52 15.22 -13.55
CA GLN A 433 -20.81 15.04 -12.28
C GLN A 433 -19.86 13.85 -12.44
N ILE A 434 -18.78 14.07 -13.18
CA ILE A 434 -17.80 13.04 -13.54
C ILE A 434 -16.62 13.10 -12.57
N SER A 435 -16.16 11.93 -12.12
CA SER A 435 -14.93 11.75 -11.34
C SER A 435 -14.42 10.33 -11.58
N GLU A 436 -13.10 10.14 -11.72
CA GLU A 436 -12.46 8.82 -11.88
C GLU A 436 -11.48 8.49 -10.74
N GLY A 437 -11.49 9.31 -9.69
CA GLY A 437 -10.64 9.12 -8.53
C GLY A 437 -10.86 7.75 -7.90
N ASN A 438 -9.77 7.12 -7.47
CA ASN A 438 -9.84 5.82 -6.82
C ASN A 438 -10.80 5.87 -5.62
N GLU A 439 -11.72 4.90 -5.54
CA GLU A 439 -12.59 4.75 -4.36
C GLU A 439 -11.77 4.53 -3.09
N ARG A 440 -10.58 3.91 -3.23
CA ARG A 440 -9.62 3.68 -2.16
C ARG A 440 -8.30 4.38 -2.46
N LEU A 441 -7.81 5.14 -1.50
CA LEU A 441 -6.49 5.76 -1.58
C LEU A 441 -5.38 4.73 -1.34
N LEU A 442 -4.17 5.04 -1.80
CA LEU A 442 -3.01 4.16 -1.65
C LEU A 442 -2.77 3.76 -0.19
N TRP A 443 -2.80 4.71 0.75
CA TRP A 443 -2.61 4.42 2.17
C TRP A 443 -3.67 3.47 2.74
N GLN A 444 -4.90 3.49 2.20
CA GLN A 444 -6.00 2.64 2.63
C GLN A 444 -5.82 1.20 2.15
N GLU A 445 -5.29 1.04 0.94
CA GLU A 445 -4.93 -0.27 0.39
C GLU A 445 -3.73 -0.86 1.15
N LEU A 446 -2.72 -0.04 1.44
CA LEU A 446 -1.57 -0.43 2.25
C LEU A 446 -1.94 -0.84 3.67
N ASP A 447 -2.81 -0.09 4.35
CA ASP A 447 -3.30 -0.45 5.68
C ASP A 447 -4.06 -1.80 5.67
N SER A 448 -4.81 -2.08 4.60
CA SER A 448 -5.50 -3.37 4.46
C SER A 448 -4.55 -4.53 4.24
N LEU A 449 -3.48 -4.34 3.45
CA LEU A 449 -2.42 -5.32 3.30
C LEU A 449 -1.69 -5.54 4.63
N GLN A 450 -1.41 -4.45 5.35
CA GLN A 450 -0.80 -4.48 6.69
C GLN A 450 -1.61 -5.37 7.64
N CYS A 451 -2.91 -5.10 7.71
CA CYS A 451 -3.85 -5.80 8.58
C CYS A 451 -3.96 -7.29 8.20
N THR A 452 -4.04 -7.59 6.91
CA THR A 452 -4.23 -8.96 6.40
C THR A 452 -2.97 -9.82 6.56
N ILE A 453 -1.80 -9.29 6.20
CA ILE A 453 -0.54 -10.05 6.10
C ILE A 453 0.20 -10.03 7.45
N PHE A 454 0.33 -8.85 8.05
CA PHE A 454 1.12 -8.66 9.26
C PHE A 454 0.28 -8.73 10.53
N GLY A 455 -1.05 -8.67 10.44
CA GLY A 455 -1.94 -8.69 11.61
C GLY A 455 -1.88 -7.40 12.42
N SER A 456 -1.33 -6.34 11.84
CA SER A 456 -1.22 -5.00 12.41
C SER A 456 -2.06 -4.07 11.56
N CYS A 457 -3.04 -3.41 12.14
CA CYS A 457 -3.89 -2.47 11.43
C CYS A 457 -3.67 -1.08 12.04
N SER A 458 -3.67 -0.05 11.20
CA SER A 458 -3.66 1.33 11.63
C SER A 458 -4.85 1.65 12.56
N PRO A 459 -4.70 2.61 13.49
CA PRO A 459 -5.84 3.15 14.23
C PRO A 459 -6.85 3.88 13.33
N TYR A 460 -6.47 4.26 12.10
CA TYR A 460 -7.34 4.87 11.10
C TYR A 460 -8.21 3.83 10.36
N GLN A 461 -8.80 2.88 11.11
CA GLN A 461 -9.63 1.85 10.50
C GLN A 461 -10.81 2.47 9.77
N ILE A 462 -10.79 2.34 8.44
CA ILE A 462 -11.93 2.68 7.60
C ILE A 462 -12.98 1.62 7.86
N ARG A 463 -14.10 2.02 8.48
CA ARG A 463 -15.31 1.23 8.41
C ARG A 463 -15.80 1.28 6.97
N VAL A 464 -15.33 0.35 6.14
CA VAL A 464 -15.91 0.13 4.82
C VAL A 464 -17.29 -0.48 5.07
N GLU A 465 -18.29 0.37 5.30
CA GLU A 465 -19.69 -0.03 5.19
C GLU A 465 -19.98 -0.22 3.69
N ASP A 466 -19.85 -1.48 3.23
CA ASP A 466 -20.85 -2.15 2.39
C ASP A 466 -20.40 -3.58 2.03
N THR A 467 -20.41 -4.47 3.03
CA THR A 467 -20.83 -5.85 2.79
C THR A 467 -21.40 -6.40 4.10
N PRO A 468 -22.65 -6.91 4.15
CA PRO A 468 -23.18 -7.52 5.35
C PRO A 468 -22.46 -8.86 5.58
N ARG A 469 -21.33 -8.82 6.29
CA ARG A 469 -20.70 -10.00 6.88
C ARG A 469 -20.61 -9.84 8.40
N ASN A 470 -21.45 -10.62 9.08
CA ASN A 470 -21.31 -10.97 10.48
C ASN A 470 -19.96 -11.67 10.74
N ILE A 471 -18.87 -10.97 11.11
CA ILE A 471 -17.70 -11.59 11.76
C ILE A 471 -17.05 -10.59 12.75
N ALA A 472 -16.70 -11.12 13.92
CA ALA A 472 -16.21 -10.46 15.13
C ALA A 472 -14.89 -9.66 14.96
N SER A 473 -14.79 -8.52 15.66
CA SER A 473 -13.62 -7.63 15.68
C SER A 473 -12.46 -8.18 16.52
N ALA A 474 -11.30 -8.39 15.90
CA ALA A 474 -10.04 -8.66 16.58
C ALA A 474 -9.52 -7.37 17.26
N GLY A 475 -9.17 -7.46 18.54
CA GLY A 475 -8.66 -6.35 19.36
C GLY A 475 -9.55 -5.98 20.55
N GLN A 476 -10.80 -6.44 20.58
CA GLN A 476 -11.69 -6.20 21.71
C GLN A 476 -11.38 -7.18 22.86
N LEU A 477 -11.34 -6.69 24.10
CA LEU A 477 -11.44 -7.56 25.27
C LEU A 477 -12.76 -8.33 25.15
N GLU A 478 -12.70 -9.64 24.93
CA GLU A 478 -13.90 -10.45 24.85
C GLU A 478 -14.22 -10.97 26.26
N ILE A 479 -15.35 -10.51 26.79
CA ILE A 479 -15.87 -10.99 28.07
C ILE A 479 -16.72 -12.22 27.78
N THR A 480 -16.49 -13.34 28.44
CA THR A 480 -17.32 -14.54 28.33
C THR A 480 -17.84 -14.93 29.71
N ALA A 481 -19.14 -15.12 29.87
CA ALA A 481 -19.75 -15.52 31.14
C ALA A 481 -20.43 -16.88 31.00
N ILE A 482 -19.99 -17.87 31.79
CA ILE A 482 -20.49 -19.24 31.71
C ILE A 482 -20.82 -19.78 33.11
N PRO A 483 -22.06 -20.24 33.35
CA PRO A 483 -23.21 -20.19 32.44
C PRO A 483 -23.72 -18.75 32.23
N ASN A 484 -24.49 -18.51 31.16
CA ASN A 484 -25.29 -17.30 30.92
C ASN A 484 -26.47 -17.64 29.99
N PRO A 485 -27.74 -17.63 30.45
CA PRO A 485 -28.19 -17.23 31.79
C PRO A 485 -27.60 -18.09 32.92
N PHE A 486 -27.55 -17.57 34.14
CA PHE A 486 -26.91 -18.23 35.30
C PHE A 486 -27.77 -18.21 36.56
N ASN A 487 -27.52 -19.14 37.49
CA ASN A 487 -28.22 -19.27 38.77
C ASN A 487 -27.34 -19.89 39.89
N PRO A 488 -27.07 -19.20 41.01
CA PRO A 488 -26.79 -17.78 41.10
C PRO A 488 -25.32 -17.46 40.75
N ARG A 489 -24.55 -18.45 40.27
CA ARG A 489 -23.10 -18.30 40.01
C ARG A 489 -22.78 -18.33 38.52
N THR A 490 -21.90 -17.45 38.07
CA THR A 490 -21.32 -17.47 36.73
C THR A 490 -19.80 -17.24 36.80
N LYS A 491 -19.06 -17.86 35.88
CA LYS A 491 -17.63 -17.63 35.70
C LYS A 491 -17.42 -16.64 34.57
N ILE A 492 -16.88 -15.47 34.89
CA ILE A 492 -16.57 -14.40 33.95
C ILE A 492 -15.09 -14.53 33.53
N LEU A 493 -14.86 -14.88 32.27
CA LEU A 493 -13.56 -14.98 31.62
C LEU A 493 -13.32 -13.75 30.73
N VAL A 494 -12.06 -13.38 30.55
CA VAL A 494 -11.66 -12.36 29.57
C VAL A 494 -10.58 -12.90 28.66
N SER A 495 -10.88 -13.01 27.37
CA SER A 495 -9.91 -13.27 26.32
C SER A 495 -9.39 -11.94 25.77
N SER A 496 -8.07 -11.84 25.65
CA SER A 496 -7.41 -10.78 24.90
C SER A 496 -6.22 -11.38 24.17
N PRO A 497 -5.94 -10.98 22.92
CA PRO A 497 -4.69 -11.30 22.25
C PRO A 497 -3.45 -10.95 23.09
N HIS A 498 -3.55 -9.91 23.95
CA HIS A 498 -2.47 -9.46 24.82
C HIS A 498 -2.36 -10.19 26.17
N LEU A 499 -3.32 -11.06 26.52
CA LEU A 499 -3.28 -11.85 27.76
C LEU A 499 -2.70 -13.26 27.55
N ALA A 500 -2.58 -13.70 26.30
CA ALA A 500 -2.06 -15.02 25.94
C ALA A 500 -0.57 -14.94 25.55
N GLY A 501 0.32 -14.94 26.55
CA GLY A 501 1.69 -15.45 26.43
C GLY A 501 2.63 -14.78 25.43
N GLU A 502 3.21 -13.63 25.80
CA GLU A 502 4.55 -13.26 25.31
C GLU A 502 5.59 -14.26 25.84
N VAL A 503 6.01 -15.19 24.98
CA VAL A 503 7.19 -16.03 25.20
C VAL A 503 8.41 -15.17 24.85
N GLY A 504 8.92 -14.41 25.82
CA GLY A 504 10.16 -13.67 25.63
C GLY A 504 10.31 -12.38 26.43
N GLY A 505 10.30 -12.46 27.75
CA GLY A 505 11.11 -11.61 28.62
C GLY A 505 10.95 -10.08 28.56
N GLN A 506 9.87 -9.52 29.13
CA GLN A 506 10.00 -8.60 30.27
C GLN A 506 8.66 -8.49 31.00
N ARG A 507 8.54 -9.18 32.14
CA ARG A 507 7.40 -9.05 33.04
C ARG A 507 7.35 -7.63 33.57
N LEU A 508 6.37 -6.83 33.14
CA LEU A 508 6.01 -5.58 33.81
C LEU A 508 5.55 -5.92 35.24
N ALA A 509 6.48 -5.90 36.18
CA ALA A 509 6.24 -5.88 37.61
C ALA A 509 5.53 -4.57 37.96
N GLY A 510 4.23 -4.48 37.66
CA GLY A 510 3.47 -3.24 37.82
C GLY A 510 2.02 -3.24 37.34
N GLY A 511 1.46 -4.35 36.84
CA GLY A 511 0.08 -4.43 36.34
C GLY A 511 -1.00 -4.22 37.42
N LYS A 512 -1.18 -2.97 37.87
CA LYS A 512 -2.04 -2.62 39.02
C LYS A 512 -3.49 -2.27 38.67
N ASN A 513 -3.91 -2.24 37.40
CA ASN A 513 -5.19 -1.60 37.04
C ASN A 513 -6.16 -2.47 36.22
N ALA A 514 -6.32 -3.76 36.56
CA ALA A 514 -7.45 -4.52 36.04
C ALA A 514 -8.64 -4.49 37.02
N SER A 515 -9.83 -4.18 36.55
CA SER A 515 -11.03 -4.15 37.40
C SER A 515 -12.27 -4.65 36.68
N ILE A 516 -13.12 -5.38 37.42
CA ILE A 516 -14.46 -5.78 37.02
C ILE A 516 -15.46 -4.93 37.79
N LYS A 517 -16.42 -4.36 37.08
CA LYS A 517 -17.61 -3.70 37.62
C LYS A 517 -18.84 -4.37 37.03
N ILE A 518 -19.89 -4.56 37.83
CA ILE A 518 -21.15 -5.12 37.36
C ILE A 518 -22.27 -4.16 37.74
N PHE A 519 -23.09 -3.80 36.76
CA PHE A 519 -24.19 -2.86 36.90
C PHE A 519 -25.53 -3.56 36.67
N ASN A 520 -26.60 -3.08 37.30
CA ASN A 520 -27.96 -3.46 36.92
C ASN A 520 -28.43 -2.68 35.67
N VAL A 521 -29.64 -2.95 35.17
CA VAL A 521 -30.24 -2.25 34.01
C VAL A 521 -30.46 -0.74 34.21
N HIS A 522 -30.43 -0.25 35.45
CA HIS A 522 -30.53 1.18 35.77
C HIS A 522 -29.15 1.85 35.88
N GLY A 523 -28.06 1.15 35.55
CA GLY A 523 -26.70 1.67 35.68
C GLY A 523 -26.18 1.76 37.12
N THR A 524 -26.89 1.18 38.10
CA THR A 524 -26.41 1.11 39.49
C THR A 524 -25.36 0.01 39.63
N LEU A 525 -24.20 0.34 40.19
CA LEU A 525 -23.11 -0.59 40.47
C LEU A 525 -23.52 -1.60 41.57
N VAL A 526 -23.56 -2.89 41.24
CA VAL A 526 -23.94 -3.97 42.17
C VAL A 526 -22.75 -4.85 42.61
N HIS A 527 -21.64 -4.83 41.86
CA HIS A 527 -20.41 -5.53 42.23
C HIS A 527 -19.19 -4.79 41.69
N LYS A 528 -18.10 -4.75 42.46
CA LYS A 528 -16.81 -4.21 42.02
C LYS A 528 -15.68 -5.05 42.61
N GLN A 529 -14.76 -5.46 41.76
CA GLN A 529 -13.61 -6.27 42.15
C GLN A 529 -12.36 -5.85 41.38
N TYR A 530 -11.27 -5.65 42.11
CA TYR A 530 -9.95 -5.46 41.52
C TYR A 530 -9.32 -6.82 41.25
N THR A 531 -8.61 -6.93 40.13
CA THR A 531 -8.06 -8.19 39.63
C THR A 531 -6.72 -7.96 38.97
N THR A 532 -5.99 -9.05 38.71
CA THR A 532 -4.82 -9.05 37.83
C THR A 532 -5.20 -9.61 36.45
N GLY A 533 -4.33 -9.42 35.44
CA GLY A 533 -4.52 -10.05 34.12
C GLY A 533 -4.62 -11.57 34.19
N TYR A 534 -3.84 -12.21 35.09
CA TYR A 534 -3.90 -13.67 35.31
C TYR A 534 -5.24 -14.14 35.87
N GLN A 535 -5.84 -13.36 36.77
CA GLN A 535 -7.15 -13.69 37.33
C GLN A 535 -8.27 -13.49 36.30
N LEU A 536 -8.13 -12.51 35.39
CA LEU A 536 -9.07 -12.30 34.29
C LEU A 536 -9.05 -13.47 33.28
N SER A 537 -7.86 -13.98 32.93
CA SER A 537 -7.74 -15.12 32.02
C SER A 537 -8.14 -16.45 32.67
N ALA A 538 -7.83 -16.66 33.95
CA ALA A 538 -8.28 -17.83 34.71
C ALA A 538 -9.81 -17.84 34.95
N GLY A 539 -10.42 -16.65 34.93
CA GLY A 539 -11.84 -16.38 35.12
C GLY A 539 -12.23 -16.16 36.59
N ILE A 540 -13.15 -15.22 36.81
CA ILE A 540 -13.64 -14.82 38.13
C ILE A 540 -15.05 -15.38 38.35
N ILE A 541 -15.27 -16.04 39.49
CA ILE A 541 -16.59 -16.51 39.89
C ILE A 541 -17.35 -15.36 40.54
N TRP A 542 -18.47 -14.96 39.95
CA TRP A 542 -19.43 -14.05 40.55
C TRP A 542 -20.62 -14.83 41.12
N ASN A 543 -20.96 -14.59 42.39
CA ASN A 543 -22.10 -15.19 43.07
C ASN A 543 -23.17 -14.12 43.34
N ALA A 544 -24.28 -14.20 42.63
CA ALA A 544 -25.38 -13.24 42.64
C ALA A 544 -26.57 -13.71 43.50
N SER A 545 -26.33 -14.55 44.52
CA SER A 545 -27.40 -15.11 45.37
C SER A 545 -28.19 -14.04 46.14
N TYR A 546 -27.63 -12.85 46.35
CA TYR A 546 -28.23 -11.76 47.12
C TYR A 546 -28.90 -10.65 46.28
N ILE A 547 -28.91 -10.74 44.95
CA ILE A 547 -29.52 -9.73 44.05
C ILE A 547 -30.73 -10.32 43.29
N PRO A 548 -31.73 -9.52 42.88
CA PRO A 548 -32.92 -10.01 42.17
C PRO A 548 -32.59 -10.58 40.77
N SER A 549 -33.45 -11.42 40.20
CA SER A 549 -33.31 -11.85 38.79
C SER A 549 -33.35 -10.65 37.84
N GLY A 550 -32.64 -10.73 36.72
CA GLY A 550 -32.58 -9.64 35.73
C GLY A 550 -31.34 -9.65 34.86
N ILE A 551 -31.21 -8.61 34.03
CA ILE A 551 -30.04 -8.37 33.17
C ILE A 551 -29.02 -7.51 33.93
N TYR A 552 -27.75 -7.88 33.83
CA TYR A 552 -26.62 -7.19 34.42
C TYR A 552 -25.58 -6.89 33.35
N ILE A 553 -24.90 -5.74 33.46
CA ILE A 553 -23.82 -5.34 32.55
C ILE A 553 -22.50 -5.52 33.26
N VAL A 554 -21.69 -6.48 32.82
CA VAL A 554 -20.31 -6.66 33.26
C VAL A 554 -19.43 -5.73 32.46
N GLN A 555 -18.67 -4.86 33.13
CA GLN A 555 -17.69 -3.97 32.53
C GLN A 555 -16.30 -4.31 33.06
N ILE A 556 -15.33 -4.44 32.16
CA ILE A 556 -13.96 -4.80 32.50
C ILE A 556 -13.02 -3.74 31.93
N ARG A 557 -12.14 -3.23 32.80
CA ARG A 557 -11.06 -2.31 32.42
C ARG A 557 -9.72 -3.01 32.63
N TYR A 558 -8.85 -3.00 31.63
CA TYR A 558 -7.48 -3.50 31.68
C TYR A 558 -6.55 -2.51 31.00
N GLY A 559 -5.82 -1.71 31.79
CA GLY A 559 -5.11 -0.54 31.27
C GLY A 559 -6.09 0.47 30.66
N ASP A 560 -5.88 0.81 29.38
CA ASP A 560 -6.75 1.70 28.61
C ASP A 560 -7.87 0.96 27.86
N LEU A 561 -7.86 -0.37 27.88
CA LEU A 561 -8.91 -1.18 27.26
C LEU A 561 -10.14 -1.26 28.17
N LEU A 562 -11.32 -1.05 27.57
CA LEU A 562 -12.62 -1.17 28.22
C LEU A 562 -13.52 -2.09 27.40
N ALA A 563 -14.10 -3.12 28.02
CA ALA A 563 -15.16 -3.93 27.42
C ALA A 563 -16.36 -4.04 28.33
N SER A 564 -17.53 -4.30 27.72
CA SER A 564 -18.78 -4.53 28.45
C SER A 564 -19.56 -5.68 27.82
N ARG A 565 -20.26 -6.49 28.63
CA ARG A 565 -21.15 -7.57 28.18
C ARG A 565 -22.36 -7.71 29.09
N ALA A 566 -23.53 -7.92 28.50
CA ALA A 566 -24.75 -8.23 29.23
C ALA A 566 -24.81 -9.72 29.62
N ILE A 567 -25.21 -9.99 30.86
CA ILE A 567 -25.42 -11.33 31.43
C ILE A 567 -26.78 -11.40 32.15
N THR A 568 -27.42 -12.56 32.16
CA THR A 568 -28.79 -12.73 32.68
C THR A 568 -28.81 -13.66 33.90
N LEU A 569 -29.26 -13.16 35.04
CA LEU A 569 -29.51 -13.94 36.24
C LEU A 569 -30.96 -14.44 36.25
N LEU A 570 -31.15 -15.75 36.30
CA LEU A 570 -32.44 -16.40 36.50
C LEU A 570 -32.40 -17.11 37.85
N LYS A 571 -33.35 -16.84 38.75
CA LYS A 571 -33.43 -17.51 40.05
C LYS A 571 -34.55 -18.53 40.05
#